data_AF-E0I4F7-F1
#
_entry.id   AF-E0I4F7-F1
#
_cell.length_a   1.000
_cell.length_b   1.000
_cell.length_c   1.000
_cell.angle_alpha   90.00
_cell.angle_beta   90.00
_cell.angle_gamma   90.00
#
_symmetry.space_group_name_H-M   'P 1'
#
loop_
_entity.id
_entity.type
_entity.pdbx_description
1 polymer ?
#
loop_
_entity_poly.entity_id
_entity_poly.type
_entity_poly.pdbx_seq_one_letter_code
_entity_poly.pdbx_strand_id
1 'polypeptide(L)'
;MEPTEGKRATSEENQLGERSSRTAGIIAIVFIAIAVSLAASGIAVWITVGSQLGKEKGKPAYEGYAYRMKASDGVKLHMLVTEPDKVTLDAVRGNVSASPFYGINGGFFYNGRLLSMALVNDQPVGGSAGAYGSGSENVRVPRGTLVWDGAEDRLSVQVLSNPKELQVSDRDHYWAQGGISMKPKEEAGWRKQIEDELAPFPDDARLRTAAVYDTEGRLYLVVTDTKTTLAQFRTAIIHSIPMIEDGIFLDGDGSSQLRSFEASLSGDGRRVEQMIRLVRPNEKP
;
A
#
# COMPACT_ATOMS: atom_id res chain seq x y z
N MET A 1 66.92 -27.37 75.70
CA MET A 1 67.70 -26.13 75.84
C MET A 1 67.61 -25.39 74.53
N GLU A 2 67.03 -24.17 74.54
CA GLU A 2 67.29 -23.00 73.67
C GLU A 2 67.48 -23.15 72.13
N PRO A 3 67.47 -22.08 71.32
CA PRO A 3 66.51 -20.96 71.21
C PRO A 3 66.18 -20.56 69.74
N THR A 4 65.32 -19.54 69.60
CA THR A 4 65.27 -18.45 68.57
C THR A 4 64.98 -18.68 67.06
N GLU A 5 63.95 -17.93 66.62
CA GLU A 5 63.83 -17.03 65.44
C GLU A 5 64.30 -17.47 64.04
N GLY A 6 63.63 -17.13 62.93
CA GLY A 6 62.52 -16.20 62.72
C GLY A 6 62.01 -16.26 61.27
N LYS A 7 60.87 -15.61 61.01
CA LYS A 7 60.35 -15.40 59.66
C LYS A 7 59.69 -14.01 59.55
N ARG A 8 60.15 -13.23 58.59
CA ARG A 8 59.49 -12.05 58.00
C ARG A 8 59.48 -12.20 56.48
N ALA A 9 58.31 -12.04 55.88
CA ALA A 9 58.01 -11.41 54.58
C ALA A 9 56.51 -11.69 54.28
N THR A 10 55.59 -10.76 54.57
CA THR A 10 55.05 -9.69 53.69
C THR A 10 54.27 -10.24 52.49
N SER A 11 52.93 -10.25 52.48
CA SER A 11 52.00 -9.10 52.30
C SER A 11 51.93 -8.59 50.86
N GLU A 12 51.19 -9.26 49.99
CA GLU A 12 50.78 -8.67 48.70
C GLU A 12 49.46 -9.20 48.10
N GLU A 13 48.74 -10.12 48.76
CA GLU A 13 47.63 -10.83 48.11
C GLU A 13 46.21 -10.35 48.44
N ASN A 14 46.05 -9.28 49.23
CA ASN A 14 44.73 -8.92 49.77
C ASN A 14 44.20 -7.52 49.41
N GLN A 15 44.63 -6.95 48.27
CA GLN A 15 44.11 -5.64 47.80
C GLN A 15 43.45 -5.66 46.41
N LEU A 16 43.36 -6.82 45.72
CA LEU A 16 42.71 -6.91 44.41
C LEU A 16 41.21 -7.30 44.44
N GLY A 17 40.67 -7.73 45.59
CA GLY A 17 39.30 -8.24 45.69
C GLY A 17 38.20 -7.18 45.88
N GLU A 18 38.51 -5.99 46.41
CA GLU A 18 37.48 -5.01 46.79
C GLU A 18 37.24 -3.89 45.78
N ARG A 19 38.12 -3.72 44.78
CA ARG A 19 37.95 -2.67 43.76
C ARG A 19 37.06 -3.07 42.58
N SER A 20 36.87 -4.37 42.30
CA SER A 20 36.09 -4.80 41.13
C SER A 20 34.56 -4.81 41.35
N SER A 21 34.09 -4.88 42.60
CA SER A 21 32.65 -4.95 42.90
C SER A 21 31.94 -3.59 42.80
N ARG A 22 32.65 -2.50 43.12
CA ARG A 22 32.10 -1.14 43.01
C ARG A 22 32.01 -0.65 41.58
N THR A 23 32.95 -1.04 40.72
CA THR A 23 32.95 -0.65 39.29
C THR A 23 31.88 -1.40 38.50
N ALA A 24 31.64 -2.68 38.81
CA ALA A 24 30.57 -3.47 38.18
C ALA A 24 29.17 -2.94 38.52
N GLY A 25 28.94 -2.50 39.76
CA GLY A 25 27.67 -1.90 40.18
C GLY A 25 27.38 -0.57 39.49
N ILE A 26 28.39 0.28 39.30
CA ILE A 26 28.23 1.59 38.63
C ILE A 26 27.98 1.41 37.12
N ILE A 27 28.65 0.45 36.47
CA ILE A 27 28.44 0.16 35.04
C ILE A 27 27.01 -0.38 34.78
N ALA A 28 26.49 -1.25 35.66
CA ALA A 28 25.13 -1.77 35.52
C ALA A 28 24.04 -0.67 35.68
N ILE A 29 24.24 0.29 36.59
CA ILE A 29 23.32 1.42 36.78
C ILE A 29 23.32 2.35 35.56
N VAL A 30 24.48 2.59 34.94
CA VAL A 30 24.59 3.40 33.72
C VAL A 30 23.92 2.71 32.52
N PHE A 31 24.06 1.39 32.35
CA PHE A 31 23.37 0.67 31.27
C PHE A 31 21.84 0.63 31.46
N ILE A 32 21.34 0.48 32.69
CA ILE A 32 19.90 0.55 32.97
C ILE A 32 19.37 1.96 32.72
N ALA A 33 20.11 3.00 33.14
CA ALA A 33 19.71 4.39 32.89
C ALA A 33 19.70 4.74 31.39
N ILE A 34 20.67 4.24 30.60
CA ILE A 34 20.70 4.43 29.14
C ILE A 34 19.56 3.65 28.46
N ALA A 35 19.29 2.41 28.88
CA ALA A 35 18.19 1.61 28.33
C ALA A 35 16.80 2.21 28.64
N VAL A 36 16.60 2.74 29.85
CA VAL A 36 15.37 3.46 30.24
C VAL A 36 15.27 4.80 29.50
N SER A 37 16.38 5.50 29.27
CA SER A 37 16.39 6.75 28.49
C SER A 37 16.11 6.51 27.01
N LEU A 38 16.61 5.42 26.41
CA LEU A 38 16.31 5.04 25.03
C LEU A 38 14.87 4.54 24.87
N ALA A 39 14.33 3.81 25.83
CA ALA A 39 12.92 3.42 25.84
C ALA A 39 12.00 4.65 26.02
N ALA A 40 12.35 5.58 26.91
CA ALA A 40 11.61 6.83 27.10
C ALA A 40 11.71 7.75 25.87
N SER A 41 12.85 7.77 25.17
CA SER A 41 13.02 8.52 23.93
C SER A 41 12.29 7.86 22.76
N GLY A 42 12.27 6.53 22.67
CA GLY A 42 11.51 5.79 21.68
C GLY A 42 10.00 5.97 21.87
N ILE A 43 9.51 5.92 23.12
CA ILE A 43 8.13 6.21 23.47
C ILE A 43 7.82 7.70 23.24
N ALA A 44 8.73 8.62 23.57
CA ALA A 44 8.54 10.05 23.32
C ALA A 44 8.54 10.37 21.82
N VAL A 45 9.34 9.73 20.97
CA VAL A 45 9.26 9.88 19.50
C VAL A 45 7.99 9.24 18.96
N TRP A 46 7.56 8.09 19.47
CA TRP A 46 6.29 7.46 19.08
C TRP A 46 5.07 8.29 19.53
N ILE A 47 5.13 8.90 20.71
CA ILE A 47 4.10 9.81 21.23
C ILE A 47 4.18 11.14 20.50
N THR A 48 5.34 11.72 20.20
CA THR A 48 5.41 13.04 19.54
C THR A 48 5.08 12.95 18.05
N VAL A 49 5.47 11.89 17.35
CA VAL A 49 5.01 11.60 15.98
C VAL A 49 3.54 11.16 15.98
N GLY A 50 3.11 10.36 16.97
CA GLY A 50 1.72 9.92 17.11
C GLY A 50 0.75 11.01 17.60
N SER A 51 1.24 12.02 18.32
CA SER A 51 0.45 13.12 18.92
C SER A 51 0.56 14.42 18.15
N GLN A 52 1.47 14.53 17.17
CA GLN A 52 1.44 15.60 16.16
C GLN A 52 0.45 15.33 15.02
N LEU A 53 -0.28 14.20 15.04
CA LEU A 53 -1.61 14.11 14.43
C LEU A 53 -2.65 14.84 15.29
N GLY A 54 -2.31 16.06 15.71
CA GLY A 54 -3.21 17.00 16.31
C GLY A 54 -4.16 17.51 15.23
N LYS A 55 -5.34 16.90 15.18
CA LYS A 55 -6.63 17.55 14.90
C LYS A 55 -6.54 18.90 14.18
N GLU A 56 -6.31 18.89 12.87
CA GLU A 56 -6.92 19.92 12.03
C GLU A 56 -8.40 19.57 11.91
N LYS A 57 -9.20 20.09 12.84
CA LYS A 57 -10.65 20.01 12.76
C LYS A 57 -11.12 20.82 11.55
N GLY A 58 -11.63 20.12 10.53
CA GLY A 58 -12.75 20.63 9.74
C GLY A 58 -12.59 20.65 8.23
N LYS A 59 -11.40 20.38 7.67
CA LYS A 59 -11.25 20.16 6.23
C LYS A 59 -10.52 18.84 5.95
N PRO A 60 -11.02 17.98 5.05
CA PRO A 60 -10.25 16.83 4.60
C PRO A 60 -8.96 17.33 3.94
N ALA A 61 -7.85 16.64 4.19
CA ALA A 61 -6.54 16.94 3.58
C ALA A 61 -6.54 16.78 2.04
N TYR A 62 -7.64 16.24 1.51
CA TYR A 62 -7.91 15.96 0.11
C TYR A 62 -9.27 16.55 -0.26
N GLU A 63 -9.32 17.29 -1.37
CA GLU A 63 -10.57 17.78 -1.96
C GLU A 63 -10.91 16.95 -3.21
N GLY A 64 -12.15 16.99 -3.68
CA GLY A 64 -12.53 16.36 -4.95
C GLY A 64 -12.86 14.87 -4.91
N TYR A 65 -13.00 14.27 -3.72
CA TYR A 65 -13.50 12.89 -3.58
C TYR A 65 -14.71 12.80 -2.64
N ALA A 66 -15.50 11.74 -2.82
CA ALA A 66 -16.54 11.32 -1.89
C ALA A 66 -16.30 9.88 -1.46
N TYR A 67 -16.42 9.61 -0.16
CA TYR A 67 -16.45 8.24 0.34
C TYR A 67 -17.86 7.66 0.31
N ARG A 68 -18.00 6.42 -0.17
CA ARG A 68 -19.27 5.68 -0.16
C ARG A 68 -19.06 4.29 0.40
N MET A 69 -20.01 3.83 1.19
CA MET A 69 -20.10 2.44 1.62
C MET A 69 -21.42 1.86 1.11
N LYS A 70 -21.35 0.68 0.50
CA LYS A 70 -22.51 -0.07 0.02
C LYS A 70 -22.39 -1.52 0.43
N ALA A 71 -23.52 -2.17 0.67
CA ALA A 71 -23.59 -3.61 0.84
C ALA A 71 -24.52 -4.16 -0.24
N SER A 72 -24.07 -5.19 -0.95
CA SER A 72 -24.83 -5.88 -1.99
C SER A 72 -24.52 -7.37 -1.89
N ASP A 73 -25.57 -8.18 -1.71
CA ASP A 73 -25.49 -9.64 -1.67
C ASP A 73 -24.43 -10.20 -0.69
N GLY A 74 -24.30 -9.57 0.47
CA GLY A 74 -23.36 -9.97 1.52
C GLY A 74 -21.91 -9.46 1.32
N VAL A 75 -21.64 -8.76 0.21
CA VAL A 75 -20.36 -8.09 -0.05
C VAL A 75 -20.47 -6.62 0.36
N LYS A 76 -19.56 -6.16 1.23
CA LYS A 76 -19.46 -4.74 1.60
C LYS A 76 -18.35 -4.06 0.81
N LEU A 77 -18.72 -3.00 0.12
CA LEU A 77 -17.86 -2.17 -0.73
C LEU A 77 -17.56 -0.85 -0.04
N HIS A 78 -16.28 -0.55 0.13
CA HIS A 78 -15.77 0.75 0.52
C HIS A 78 -15.22 1.42 -0.74
N MET A 79 -15.68 2.63 -1.05
CA MET A 79 -15.40 3.29 -2.32
C MET A 79 -14.92 4.72 -2.10
N LEU A 80 -13.82 5.09 -2.75
CA LEU A 80 -13.47 6.48 -3.01
C LEU A 80 -13.95 6.82 -4.42
N VAL A 81 -14.86 7.78 -4.53
CA VAL A 81 -15.43 8.25 -5.79
C VAL A 81 -14.82 9.61 -6.11
N THR A 82 -14.21 9.75 -7.29
CA THR A 82 -13.42 10.93 -7.63
C THR A 82 -13.33 11.10 -9.15
N GLU A 83 -12.87 12.26 -9.59
CA GLU A 83 -12.43 12.46 -10.97
C GLU A 83 -11.03 11.83 -11.16
N PRO A 84 -10.72 11.30 -12.36
CA PRO A 84 -9.44 10.65 -12.63
C PRO A 84 -8.24 11.62 -12.58
N ASP A 85 -8.45 12.91 -12.82
CA ASP A 85 -7.43 13.97 -12.69
C ASP A 85 -7.06 14.27 -11.22
N LYS A 86 -7.80 13.73 -10.24
CA LYS A 86 -7.48 13.81 -8.81
C LYS A 86 -6.77 12.58 -8.29
N VAL A 87 -6.34 11.70 -9.19
CA VAL A 87 -5.64 10.46 -8.85
C VAL A 87 -4.27 10.43 -9.50
N THR A 88 -3.30 9.89 -8.77
CA THR A 88 -1.98 9.53 -9.29
C THR A 88 -1.55 8.17 -8.73
N LEU A 89 -0.48 7.62 -9.27
CA LEU A 89 0.08 6.34 -8.85
C LEU A 89 1.40 6.60 -8.10
N ASP A 90 1.60 5.93 -6.97
CA ASP A 90 2.77 6.21 -6.13
C ASP A 90 3.32 4.96 -5.43
N ALA A 91 4.62 4.97 -5.16
CA ALA A 91 5.29 3.91 -4.45
C ALA A 91 5.03 4.07 -2.95
N VAL A 92 4.31 3.12 -2.36
CA VAL A 92 4.01 3.16 -0.92
C VAL A 92 5.02 2.35 -0.12
N ARG A 93 5.48 1.20 -0.66
CA ARG A 93 6.45 0.29 -0.03
C ARG A 93 6.15 0.03 1.45
N GLY A 94 4.87 -0.07 1.77
CA GLY A 94 4.32 -0.12 3.12
C GLY A 94 2.85 -0.52 3.09
N ASN A 95 2.13 -0.34 4.20
CA ASN A 95 0.69 -0.55 4.24
C ASN A 95 -0.05 0.77 3.95
N VAL A 96 -1.03 0.75 3.05
CA VAL A 96 -1.78 1.95 2.64
C VAL A 96 -2.49 2.61 3.83
N SER A 97 -3.06 1.81 4.73
CA SER A 97 -3.75 2.30 5.95
C SER A 97 -2.83 3.10 6.87
N ALA A 98 -1.52 2.86 6.82
CA ALA A 98 -0.51 3.58 7.59
C ALA A 98 0.17 4.73 6.81
N SER A 99 0.00 4.80 5.48
CA SER A 99 0.62 5.81 4.61
C SER A 99 0.06 7.22 4.85
N PRO A 100 0.80 8.31 4.61
CA PRO A 100 0.27 9.68 4.77
C PRO A 100 -0.70 10.09 3.65
N PHE A 101 -1.08 9.18 2.76
CA PHE A 101 -1.89 9.45 1.58
C PHE A 101 -3.25 8.76 1.65
N TYR A 102 -4.26 9.36 1.04
CA TYR A 102 -5.55 8.69 0.84
C TYR A 102 -5.54 7.94 -0.48
N GLY A 103 -6.14 6.76 -0.50
CA GLY A 103 -6.09 5.87 -1.65
C GLY A 103 -6.33 4.41 -1.32
N ILE A 104 -6.04 3.56 -2.29
CA ILE A 104 -6.13 2.10 -2.19
C ILE A 104 -4.83 1.46 -2.67
N ASN A 105 -4.62 0.18 -2.39
CA ASN A 105 -3.51 -0.56 -3.01
C ASN A 105 -3.66 -0.62 -4.54
N GLY A 106 -2.55 -0.80 -5.26
CA GLY A 106 -2.58 -0.99 -6.71
C GLY A 106 -2.54 -2.47 -7.14
N GLY A 107 -2.05 -2.70 -8.35
CA GLY A 107 -1.85 -4.01 -8.98
C GLY A 107 -0.82 -4.94 -8.32
N PHE A 108 -0.52 -6.04 -9.01
CA PHE A 108 0.16 -7.21 -8.45
C PHE A 108 1.67 -7.02 -8.28
N PHE A 109 2.23 -7.63 -7.24
CA PHE A 109 3.66 -7.63 -6.96
C PHE A 109 4.14 -8.97 -6.41
N TYR A 110 5.44 -9.22 -6.49
CA TYR A 110 6.07 -10.40 -5.88
C TYR A 110 7.51 -10.09 -5.46
N ASN A 111 7.89 -10.43 -4.23
CA ASN A 111 9.22 -10.19 -3.67
C ASN A 111 9.74 -8.76 -3.89
N GLY A 112 8.89 -7.77 -3.62
CA GLY A 112 9.25 -6.35 -3.75
C GLY A 112 9.32 -5.82 -5.18
N ARG A 113 8.78 -6.56 -6.15
CA ARG A 113 8.77 -6.20 -7.58
C ARG A 113 7.35 -6.02 -8.08
N LEU A 114 7.06 -4.89 -8.70
CA LEU A 114 5.78 -4.63 -9.37
C LEU A 114 5.70 -5.46 -10.66
N LEU A 115 4.68 -6.31 -10.74
CA LEU A 115 4.40 -7.18 -11.88
C LEU A 115 3.29 -6.64 -12.78
N SER A 116 2.48 -5.72 -12.26
CA SER A 116 1.51 -4.93 -13.02
C SER A 116 2.12 -3.62 -13.49
N MET A 117 1.66 -3.16 -14.65
CA MET A 117 1.94 -1.82 -15.13
C MET A 117 1.47 -0.76 -14.10
N ALA A 118 2.27 0.26 -13.87
CA ALA A 118 1.96 1.41 -13.03
C ALA A 118 2.80 2.59 -13.54
N LEU A 119 2.22 3.38 -14.44
CA LEU A 119 2.88 4.48 -15.13
C LEU A 119 2.18 5.80 -14.85
N VAL A 120 2.98 6.85 -14.67
CA VAL A 120 2.55 8.25 -14.73
C VAL A 120 3.45 8.93 -15.74
N ASN A 121 2.90 9.41 -16.86
CA ASN A 121 3.64 10.13 -17.91
C ASN A 121 4.92 9.38 -18.35
N ASP A 122 4.78 8.13 -18.78
CA ASP A 122 5.87 7.21 -19.15
C ASP A 122 6.85 6.80 -18.04
N GLN A 123 6.68 7.31 -16.83
CA GLN A 123 7.53 6.96 -15.70
C GLN A 123 6.90 5.84 -14.88
N PRO A 124 7.58 4.68 -14.74
CA PRO A 124 7.11 3.63 -13.85
C PRO A 124 7.30 4.00 -12.39
N VAL A 125 6.27 3.71 -11.59
CA VAL A 125 6.22 4.10 -10.18
C VAL A 125 7.23 3.34 -9.30
N GLY A 126 7.53 2.08 -9.65
CA GLY A 126 8.36 1.20 -8.83
C GLY A 126 9.87 1.34 -9.04
N GLY A 127 10.34 2.13 -10.02
CA GLY A 127 11.76 2.26 -10.34
C GLY A 127 12.04 2.93 -11.68
N SER A 128 13.12 2.53 -12.36
CA SER A 128 13.48 3.09 -13.67
C SER A 128 12.74 2.41 -14.82
N ALA A 129 12.47 3.17 -15.89
CA ALA A 129 11.95 2.65 -17.15
C ALA A 129 12.77 1.45 -17.67
N GLY A 130 12.07 0.36 -18.03
CA GLY A 130 12.68 -0.88 -18.52
C GLY A 130 13.34 -1.77 -17.47
N ALA A 131 13.43 -1.34 -16.21
CA ALA A 131 13.91 -2.21 -15.14
C ALA A 131 12.83 -3.24 -14.75
N TYR A 132 13.22 -4.51 -14.64
CA TYR A 132 12.33 -5.57 -14.20
C TYR A 132 11.79 -5.28 -12.80
N GLY A 133 10.47 -5.36 -12.63
CA GLY A 133 9.81 -5.09 -11.35
C GLY A 133 9.53 -3.61 -11.06
N SER A 134 9.78 -2.72 -12.02
CA SER A 134 9.49 -1.28 -11.88
C SER A 134 8.00 -0.95 -12.03
N GLY A 135 7.20 -1.86 -12.60
CA GLY A 135 5.84 -1.56 -13.04
C GLY A 135 5.80 -0.92 -14.43
N SER A 136 6.85 -1.06 -15.24
CA SER A 136 6.83 -0.58 -16.63
C SER A 136 5.95 -1.40 -17.56
N GLU A 137 5.60 -2.64 -17.21
CA GLU A 137 4.90 -3.60 -18.07
C GLU A 137 3.98 -4.52 -17.25
N ASN A 138 3.03 -5.17 -17.93
CA ASN A 138 2.31 -6.31 -17.38
C ASN A 138 3.11 -7.59 -17.65
N VAL A 139 3.65 -8.17 -16.59
CA VAL A 139 4.58 -9.31 -16.69
C VAL A 139 3.81 -10.59 -17.05
N ARG A 140 4.42 -11.43 -17.92
CA ARG A 140 3.95 -12.74 -18.45
C ARG A 140 2.89 -12.71 -19.54
N VAL A 141 1.82 -11.94 -19.38
CA VAL A 141 0.69 -11.91 -20.32
C VAL A 141 0.14 -10.49 -20.45
N PRO A 142 -0.48 -10.13 -21.59
CA PRO A 142 -1.27 -8.92 -21.68
C PRO A 142 -2.35 -8.91 -20.61
N ARG A 143 -2.59 -7.75 -20.00
CA ARG A 143 -3.60 -7.59 -18.96
C ARG A 143 -4.39 -6.31 -19.12
N GLY A 144 -5.60 -6.31 -18.59
CA GLY A 144 -6.42 -5.12 -18.46
C GLY A 144 -5.64 -4.03 -17.73
N THR A 145 -5.55 -2.87 -18.36
CA THR A 145 -4.87 -1.70 -17.86
C THR A 145 -5.84 -0.54 -17.91
N LEU A 146 -6.20 -0.01 -16.75
CA LEU A 146 -7.01 1.20 -16.65
C LEU A 146 -6.13 2.41 -16.96
N VAL A 147 -6.52 3.17 -17.97
CA VAL A 147 -5.77 4.32 -18.49
C VAL A 147 -6.66 5.54 -18.41
N TRP A 148 -6.16 6.62 -17.80
CA TRP A 148 -6.72 7.95 -17.97
C TRP A 148 -5.87 8.72 -18.97
N ASP A 149 -6.48 9.15 -20.06
CA ASP A 149 -5.93 10.10 -21.02
C ASP A 149 -6.33 11.51 -20.60
N GLY A 150 -5.38 12.30 -20.10
CA GLY A 150 -5.65 13.64 -19.58
C GLY A 150 -5.84 14.70 -20.67
N ALA A 151 -5.43 14.45 -21.92
CA ALA A 151 -5.68 15.36 -23.03
C ALA A 151 -7.12 15.25 -23.54
N GLU A 152 -7.69 14.04 -23.50
CA GLU A 152 -9.08 13.78 -23.90
C GLU A 152 -10.04 13.68 -22.71
N ASP A 153 -9.51 13.77 -21.49
CA ASP A 153 -10.20 13.56 -20.21
C ASP A 153 -11.08 12.31 -20.22
N ARG A 154 -10.47 11.17 -20.58
CA ARG A 154 -11.19 9.91 -20.78
C ARG A 154 -10.50 8.73 -20.12
N LEU A 155 -11.30 7.90 -19.45
CA LEU A 155 -10.89 6.58 -18.97
C LEU A 155 -11.13 5.49 -20.01
N SER A 156 -10.22 4.51 -20.07
CA SER A 156 -10.36 3.31 -20.88
C SER A 156 -9.70 2.11 -20.21
N VAL A 157 -10.16 0.90 -20.54
CA VAL A 157 -9.43 -0.34 -20.23
C VAL A 157 -8.80 -0.89 -21.51
N GLN A 158 -7.48 -1.03 -21.51
CA GLN A 158 -6.69 -1.55 -22.63
C GLN A 158 -6.01 -2.86 -22.22
N VAL A 159 -6.09 -3.91 -23.03
CA VAL A 159 -5.42 -5.20 -22.76
C VAL A 159 -4.09 -5.23 -23.47
N LEU A 160 -3.00 -5.07 -22.71
CA LEU A 160 -1.65 -4.92 -23.27
C LEU A 160 -0.57 -5.43 -22.32
N SER A 161 0.62 -5.69 -22.86
CA SER A 161 1.81 -6.06 -22.08
C SER A 161 2.77 -4.90 -21.93
N ASN A 162 3.04 -4.19 -23.03
CA ASN A 162 4.13 -3.22 -23.16
C ASN A 162 3.62 -1.77 -23.20
N PRO A 163 4.34 -0.80 -22.61
CA PRO A 163 3.94 0.60 -22.60
C PRO A 163 3.88 1.25 -23.98
N LYS A 164 4.54 0.68 -25.00
CA LYS A 164 4.46 1.15 -26.39
C LYS A 164 3.13 0.82 -27.07
N GLU A 165 2.36 -0.12 -26.50
CA GLU A 165 1.03 -0.48 -26.99
C GLU A 165 -0.06 0.44 -26.43
N LEU A 166 0.27 1.25 -25.41
CA LEU A 166 -0.67 2.20 -24.82
C LEU A 166 -1.13 3.22 -25.85
N GLN A 167 -2.45 3.34 -25.97
CA GLN A 167 -3.09 4.37 -26.79
C GLN A 167 -3.50 5.51 -25.87
N VAL A 168 -2.73 6.59 -25.92
CA VAL A 168 -3.01 7.88 -25.28
C VAL A 168 -2.63 9.00 -26.24
N SER A 169 -3.39 10.09 -26.21
CA SER A 169 -3.20 11.24 -27.10
C SER A 169 -2.07 12.15 -26.66
N ASP A 170 -1.74 12.17 -25.36
CA ASP A 170 -0.59 12.85 -24.80
C ASP A 170 0.17 11.95 -23.81
N ARG A 171 1.45 11.66 -24.12
CA ARG A 171 2.32 10.79 -23.31
C ARG A 171 2.86 11.48 -22.06
N ASP A 172 2.76 12.81 -21.99
CA ASP A 172 3.17 13.61 -20.84
C ASP A 172 1.98 13.97 -19.92
N HIS A 173 0.78 13.47 -20.23
CA HIS A 173 -0.43 13.76 -19.46
C HIS A 173 -1.40 12.56 -19.39
N TYR A 174 -0.97 11.49 -18.71
CA TYR A 174 -1.76 10.29 -18.50
C TYR A 174 -1.27 9.49 -17.27
N TRP A 175 -2.11 8.61 -16.75
CA TRP A 175 -1.67 7.50 -15.89
C TRP A 175 -2.26 6.17 -16.37
N ALA A 176 -1.54 5.08 -16.09
CA ALA A 176 -1.95 3.73 -16.46
C ALA A 176 -1.67 2.72 -15.35
N GLN A 177 -2.71 2.02 -14.90
CA GLN A 177 -2.64 0.99 -13.85
C GLN A 177 -3.06 -0.37 -14.42
N GLY A 178 -2.13 -1.32 -14.42
CA GLY A 178 -2.38 -2.71 -14.79
C GLY A 178 -3.11 -3.47 -13.68
N GLY A 179 -4.02 -4.35 -14.07
CA GLY A 179 -4.82 -5.18 -13.18
C GLY A 179 -5.27 -6.44 -13.90
N ILE A 180 -6.52 -6.83 -13.70
CA ILE A 180 -7.22 -7.83 -14.52
C ILE A 180 -8.52 -7.21 -15.02
N SER A 181 -8.82 -7.28 -16.31
CA SER A 181 -10.05 -6.71 -16.89
C SER A 181 -11.32 -7.23 -16.19
N MET A 182 -12.20 -6.31 -15.79
CA MET A 182 -13.46 -6.65 -15.12
C MET A 182 -14.59 -6.97 -16.10
N LYS A 183 -14.63 -6.28 -17.24
CA LYS A 183 -15.65 -6.47 -18.28
C LYS A 183 -17.09 -6.48 -17.72
N PRO A 184 -17.52 -5.41 -17.02
CA PRO A 184 -18.80 -5.39 -16.32
C PRO A 184 -20.02 -5.51 -17.26
N LYS A 185 -19.87 -5.12 -18.54
CA LYS A 185 -20.92 -5.22 -19.56
C LYS A 185 -20.94 -6.55 -20.34
N GLU A 186 -19.93 -7.40 -20.20
CA GLU A 186 -19.77 -8.62 -21.01
C GLU A 186 -19.89 -9.89 -20.13
N GLU A 187 -21.11 -10.28 -19.76
CA GLU A 187 -21.33 -11.41 -18.85
C GLU A 187 -20.82 -12.76 -19.39
N ALA A 188 -20.92 -12.99 -20.70
CA ALA A 188 -20.44 -14.24 -21.28
C ALA A 188 -18.90 -14.28 -21.44
N GLY A 189 -18.25 -13.11 -21.55
CA GLY A 189 -16.83 -12.98 -21.91
C GLY A 189 -15.90 -12.82 -20.71
N TRP A 190 -16.38 -12.26 -19.59
CA TRP A 190 -15.49 -11.88 -18.48
C TRP A 190 -14.76 -13.07 -17.86
N ARG A 191 -15.39 -14.25 -17.76
CA ARG A 191 -14.77 -15.48 -17.24
C ARG A 191 -13.56 -15.90 -18.06
N LYS A 192 -13.69 -15.91 -19.39
CA LYS A 192 -12.57 -16.21 -20.28
C LYS A 192 -11.48 -15.14 -20.16
N GLN A 193 -11.86 -13.87 -20.06
CA GLN A 193 -10.91 -12.77 -19.91
C GLN A 193 -10.03 -12.92 -18.65
N ILE A 194 -10.64 -13.22 -17.50
CA ILE A 194 -9.87 -13.40 -16.25
C ILE A 194 -8.96 -14.64 -16.30
N GLU A 195 -9.32 -15.66 -17.07
CA GLU A 195 -8.49 -16.84 -17.30
C GLU A 195 -7.28 -16.51 -18.18
N ASP A 196 -7.51 -15.83 -19.32
CA ASP A 196 -6.46 -15.41 -20.25
C ASP A 196 -5.45 -14.45 -19.58
N GLU A 197 -5.94 -13.58 -18.70
CA GLU A 197 -5.10 -12.64 -17.93
C GLU A 197 -4.47 -13.23 -16.66
N LEU A 198 -4.75 -14.51 -16.37
CA LEU A 198 -4.24 -15.27 -15.23
C LEU A 198 -4.63 -14.65 -13.88
N ALA A 199 -5.91 -14.37 -13.67
CA ALA A 199 -6.43 -13.87 -12.41
C ALA A 199 -6.15 -14.85 -11.26
N PRO A 200 -5.57 -14.39 -10.13
CA PRO A 200 -5.26 -15.28 -9.03
C PRO A 200 -6.51 -15.62 -8.22
N PHE A 201 -6.70 -16.93 -8.00
CA PHE A 201 -7.71 -17.49 -7.11
C PHE A 201 -9.12 -16.92 -7.33
N PRO A 202 -9.69 -16.96 -8.55
CA PRO A 202 -10.93 -16.26 -8.86
C PRO A 202 -12.14 -16.79 -8.09
N ASP A 203 -12.15 -18.09 -7.77
CA ASP A 203 -13.25 -18.76 -7.07
C ASP A 203 -13.07 -18.82 -5.54
N ASP A 204 -11.93 -18.37 -5.01
CA ASP A 204 -11.69 -18.34 -3.57
C ASP A 204 -12.35 -17.11 -2.92
N ALA A 205 -12.92 -17.30 -1.73
CA ALA A 205 -13.37 -16.19 -0.89
C ALA A 205 -12.16 -15.43 -0.30
N ARG A 206 -11.86 -14.26 -0.87
CA ARG A 206 -10.74 -13.40 -0.46
C ARG A 206 -11.20 -11.95 -0.39
N LEU A 207 -10.44 -11.10 0.31
CA LEU A 207 -10.63 -9.66 0.13
C LEU A 207 -10.26 -9.30 -1.32
N ARG A 208 -10.92 -8.30 -1.87
CA ARG A 208 -10.78 -7.86 -3.25
C ARG A 208 -10.69 -6.34 -3.33
N THR A 209 -9.94 -5.89 -4.32
CA THR A 209 -9.76 -4.49 -4.68
C THR A 209 -10.02 -4.31 -6.18
N ALA A 210 -10.60 -3.19 -6.58
CA ALA A 210 -10.79 -2.81 -7.98
C ALA A 210 -10.68 -1.31 -8.19
N ALA A 211 -10.44 -0.91 -9.43
CA ALA A 211 -10.65 0.45 -9.92
C ALA A 211 -11.58 0.37 -11.13
N VAL A 212 -12.73 1.05 -11.06
CA VAL A 212 -13.77 1.02 -12.10
C VAL A 212 -14.27 2.42 -12.38
N TYR A 213 -14.90 2.64 -13.53
CA TYR A 213 -15.49 3.93 -13.86
C TYR A 213 -16.88 3.80 -14.47
N ASP A 214 -17.69 4.84 -14.30
CA ASP A 214 -19.03 4.92 -14.88
C ASP A 214 -19.00 5.63 -16.26
N THR A 215 -20.15 5.62 -16.95
CA THR A 215 -20.32 6.28 -18.25
C THR A 215 -20.11 7.80 -18.21
N GLU A 216 -20.11 8.41 -17.02
CA GLU A 216 -19.83 9.84 -16.82
C GLU A 216 -18.34 10.11 -16.61
N GLY A 217 -17.49 9.06 -16.62
CA GLY A 217 -16.05 9.18 -16.42
C GLY A 217 -15.61 9.21 -14.96
N ARG A 218 -16.53 9.06 -13.99
CA ARG A 218 -16.15 9.07 -12.57
C ARG A 218 -15.45 7.78 -12.20
N LEU A 219 -14.34 7.92 -11.50
CA LEU A 219 -13.51 6.82 -11.01
C LEU A 219 -13.96 6.38 -9.61
N TYR A 220 -14.05 5.06 -9.42
CA TYR A 220 -14.38 4.40 -8.17
C TYR A 220 -13.22 3.47 -7.79
N LEU A 221 -12.56 3.79 -6.69
CA LEU A 221 -11.53 2.96 -6.06
C LEU A 221 -12.20 2.11 -4.99
N VAL A 222 -12.34 0.81 -5.24
CA VAL A 222 -13.22 -0.09 -4.49
C VAL A 222 -12.39 -1.11 -3.70
N VAL A 223 -12.65 -1.23 -2.41
CA VAL A 223 -12.06 -2.24 -1.52
C VAL A 223 -13.15 -2.93 -0.72
N THR A 224 -12.99 -4.23 -0.49
CA THR A 224 -13.89 -5.01 0.38
C THR A 224 -13.29 -5.22 1.76
N ASP A 225 -14.13 -5.23 2.79
CA ASP A 225 -13.79 -5.74 4.14
C ASP A 225 -14.40 -7.13 4.41
N THR A 226 -15.19 -7.65 3.46
CA THR A 226 -15.78 -8.98 3.46
C THR A 226 -15.13 -9.87 2.40
N LYS A 227 -14.78 -11.11 2.76
CA LYS A 227 -14.24 -12.08 1.80
C LYS A 227 -15.30 -12.47 0.76
N THR A 228 -14.90 -12.47 -0.50
CA THR A 228 -15.77 -12.70 -1.66
C THR A 228 -15.00 -13.37 -2.79
N THR A 229 -15.69 -14.16 -3.62
CA THR A 229 -15.13 -14.58 -4.90
C THR A 229 -15.02 -13.39 -5.85
N LEU A 230 -14.27 -13.54 -6.94
CA LEU A 230 -14.15 -12.48 -7.95
C LEU A 230 -15.50 -12.23 -8.64
N ALA A 231 -16.28 -13.29 -8.89
CA ALA A 231 -17.62 -13.20 -9.45
C ALA A 231 -18.58 -12.41 -8.55
N GLN A 232 -18.64 -12.75 -7.27
CA GLN A 232 -19.48 -12.05 -6.29
C GLN A 232 -19.07 -10.58 -6.15
N PHE A 233 -17.76 -10.29 -6.15
CA PHE A 233 -17.26 -8.92 -6.08
C PHE A 233 -17.67 -8.10 -7.31
N ARG A 234 -17.51 -8.66 -8.51
CA ARG A 234 -17.94 -8.06 -9.77
C ARG A 234 -19.43 -7.74 -9.75
N THR A 235 -20.27 -8.71 -9.38
CA THR A 235 -21.72 -8.53 -9.28
C THR A 235 -22.09 -7.43 -8.28
N ALA A 236 -21.47 -7.42 -7.10
CA ALA A 236 -21.72 -6.40 -6.08
C ALA A 236 -21.37 -4.98 -6.58
N ILE A 237 -20.27 -4.83 -7.34
CA ILE A 237 -19.89 -3.57 -7.98
C ILE A 237 -20.94 -3.14 -9.00
N ILE A 238 -21.33 -4.03 -9.93
CA ILE A 238 -22.34 -3.75 -10.96
C ILE A 238 -23.68 -3.32 -10.34
N HIS A 239 -24.10 -3.97 -9.25
CA HIS A 239 -25.32 -3.60 -8.54
C HIS A 239 -25.21 -2.28 -7.76
N SER A 240 -24.01 -1.90 -7.32
CA SER A 240 -23.81 -0.73 -6.45
C SER A 240 -23.49 0.57 -7.21
N ILE A 241 -22.96 0.45 -8.43
CA ILE A 241 -22.54 1.58 -9.26
C ILE A 241 -23.42 1.62 -10.51
N PRO A 242 -24.33 2.60 -10.64
CA PRO A 242 -25.16 2.72 -11.82
C PRO A 242 -24.31 3.05 -13.04
N MET A 243 -24.65 2.48 -14.19
CA MET A 243 -24.02 2.78 -15.48
C MET A 243 -22.49 2.60 -15.48
N ILE A 244 -22.00 1.55 -14.83
CA ILE A 244 -20.58 1.18 -14.91
C ILE A 244 -20.16 0.98 -16.38
N GLU A 245 -19.07 1.61 -16.79
CA GLU A 245 -18.52 1.53 -18.14
C GLU A 245 -17.56 0.32 -18.24
N ASP A 246 -16.43 0.39 -17.54
CA ASP A 246 -15.44 -0.68 -17.46
C ASP A 246 -14.59 -0.55 -16.17
N GLY A 247 -13.60 -1.42 -16.01
CA GLY A 247 -12.61 -1.33 -14.96
C GLY A 247 -11.74 -2.57 -14.83
N ILE A 248 -10.94 -2.60 -13.77
CA ILE A 248 -9.99 -3.66 -13.50
C ILE A 248 -10.06 -4.13 -12.04
N PHE A 249 -9.84 -5.42 -11.82
CA PHE A 249 -9.47 -5.95 -10.53
C PHE A 249 -7.99 -5.68 -10.25
N LEU A 250 -7.66 -5.42 -8.98
CA LEU A 250 -6.32 -5.14 -8.50
C LEU A 250 -5.84 -6.24 -7.56
N ASP A 251 -4.65 -6.06 -6.97
CA ASP A 251 -4.15 -7.03 -6.01
C ASP A 251 -5.08 -7.12 -4.80
N GLY A 252 -5.34 -8.34 -4.36
CA GLY A 252 -6.38 -8.64 -3.39
C GLY A 252 -5.85 -9.27 -2.10
N ASP A 253 -6.74 -9.97 -1.41
CA ASP A 253 -6.45 -10.70 -0.18
C ASP A 253 -5.85 -9.78 0.88
N GLY A 254 -4.71 -10.12 1.46
CA GLY A 254 -4.05 -9.25 2.43
C GLY A 254 -3.61 -7.88 1.88
N SER A 255 -3.46 -7.77 0.55
CA SER A 255 -3.13 -6.50 -0.11
C SER A 255 -4.32 -5.55 -0.21
N SER A 256 -5.56 -6.01 -0.02
CA SER A 256 -6.77 -5.17 -0.10
C SER A 256 -6.82 -4.13 1.00
N GLN A 257 -6.35 -2.92 0.69
CA GLN A 257 -6.09 -1.87 1.66
C GLN A 257 -6.66 -0.54 1.18
N LEU A 258 -7.16 0.26 2.13
CA LEU A 258 -7.72 1.58 1.87
C LEU A 258 -7.32 2.53 3.00
N ARG A 259 -7.06 3.78 2.65
CA ARG A 259 -7.02 4.89 3.60
C ARG A 259 -7.82 6.06 3.06
N SER A 260 -8.72 6.58 3.88
CA SER A 260 -9.37 7.87 3.68
C SER A 260 -9.57 8.56 5.03
N PHE A 261 -10.27 9.69 5.04
CA PHE A 261 -10.70 10.30 6.28
C PHE A 261 -11.73 9.43 7.03
N GLU A 262 -12.62 8.79 6.29
CA GLU A 262 -13.78 8.04 6.79
C GLU A 262 -13.45 6.61 7.18
N ALA A 263 -12.48 5.98 6.51
CA ALA A 263 -12.17 4.57 6.71
C ALA A 263 -10.67 4.28 6.57
N SER A 264 -10.24 3.25 7.29
CA SER A 264 -8.89 2.71 7.21
C SER A 264 -8.97 1.19 7.24
N LEU A 265 -8.65 0.55 6.12
CA LEU A 265 -8.68 -0.89 5.93
C LEU A 265 -7.25 -1.38 5.69
N SER A 266 -6.74 -2.22 6.58
CA SER A 266 -5.35 -2.68 6.56
C SER A 266 -5.12 -3.95 5.75
N GLY A 267 -6.18 -4.57 5.21
CA GLY A 267 -6.10 -5.94 4.71
C GLY A 267 -5.63 -6.87 5.83
N ASP A 268 -4.58 -7.66 5.59
CA ASP A 268 -3.92 -8.46 6.64
C ASP A 268 -2.73 -7.74 7.31
N GLY A 269 -2.53 -6.46 6.99
CA GLY A 269 -1.43 -5.64 7.51
C GLY A 269 -0.15 -5.73 6.68
N ARG A 270 -0.08 -6.54 5.61
CA ARG A 270 1.14 -6.65 4.79
C ARG A 270 1.54 -5.34 4.13
N ARG A 271 2.82 -5.28 3.76
CA ARG A 271 3.35 -4.27 2.86
C ARG A 271 2.91 -4.56 1.43
N VAL A 272 2.54 -3.50 0.71
CA VAL A 272 2.36 -3.48 -0.75
C VAL A 272 3.39 -2.53 -1.39
N GLU A 273 3.64 -2.66 -2.68
CA GLU A 273 4.69 -1.89 -3.35
C GLU A 273 4.20 -0.55 -3.89
N GLN A 274 3.00 -0.49 -4.47
CA GLN A 274 2.39 0.76 -4.95
C GLN A 274 0.94 0.94 -4.49
N MET A 275 0.48 2.19 -4.59
CA MET A 275 -0.89 2.58 -4.33
C MET A 275 -1.45 3.45 -5.46
N ILE A 276 -2.77 3.44 -5.58
CA ILE A 276 -3.53 4.45 -6.33
C ILE A 276 -3.97 5.47 -5.29
N ARG A 277 -3.52 6.71 -5.40
CA ARG A 277 -3.75 7.72 -4.37
C ARG A 277 -4.43 8.96 -4.91
N LEU A 278 -5.17 9.62 -4.03
CA LEU A 278 -5.66 10.95 -4.28
C LEU A 278 -4.49 11.94 -4.33
N VAL A 279 -4.61 12.92 -5.21
CA VAL A 279 -3.70 14.05 -5.35
C VAL A 279 -4.09 15.12 -4.34
N ARG A 280 -3.12 15.74 -3.67
CA ARG A 280 -3.42 16.85 -2.74
C ARG A 280 -3.81 18.11 -3.53
N PRO A 281 -4.59 19.06 -2.97
CA PRO A 281 -5.06 20.25 -3.70
C PRO A 281 -3.97 21.10 -4.39
N ASN A 282 -2.72 21.04 -3.92
CA ASN A 282 -1.59 21.81 -4.46
C ASN A 282 -0.54 20.96 -5.18
N GLU A 283 -0.84 19.69 -5.40
CA GLU A 283 0.01 18.75 -6.11
C GLU A 283 -0.49 18.64 -7.56
N LYS A 284 0.43 18.65 -8.52
CA LYS A 284 0.08 18.33 -9.90
C LYS A 284 0.12 16.80 -10.05
N PRO A 285 -0.90 16.18 -10.68
CA PRO A 285 -0.89 14.76 -11.00
C PRO A 285 0.33 14.34 -11.83
#